data_AF-A0A523JV78-F1
#
_entry.id   AF-A0A523JV78-F1
#
_cell.length_a   1.000
_cell.length_b   1.000
_cell.length_c   1.000
_cell.angle_alpha   90.00
_cell.angle_beta   90.00
_cell.angle_gamma   90.00
#
_symmetry.space_group_name_H-M   'P 1'
#
loop_
_entity.id
_entity.type
_entity.pdbx_description
1 polymer ?
#
loop_
_entity_poly.entity_id
_entity_poly.type
_entity_poly.pdbx_seq_one_letter_code
_entity_poly.pdbx_strand_id
1 'polypeptide(L)'
;LKEDGKMVAVSPPDTGYRLPTEAEWAFAQRMTDNGARHMYPWGDALPPNDGSGNFADVSARSVLSTVIENYDDKYLATAPVGHFDANVAGYYDLAGNVAEWTHDYYSADPLTVGQLTVDPFGPADGEYHVVRGSSWTSAEISELRVSYRDYGSDPRHDLGFRLARYLE
;
A
#
# COMPACT_ATOMS: atom_id res chain seq x y z
N LEU A 1 -0.98 -10.73 21.58
CA LEU A 1 -0.16 -11.03 22.77
C LEU A 1 0.68 -9.80 23.08
N LYS A 2 1.01 -9.54 24.35
CA LYS A 2 1.71 -8.33 24.77
C LYS A 2 3.08 -8.72 25.31
N GLU A 3 4.15 -8.26 24.67
CA GLU A 3 5.53 -8.40 25.14
C GLU A 3 6.07 -7.02 25.46
N ASP A 4 6.65 -6.84 26.65
CA ASP A 4 7.26 -5.59 27.10
C ASP A 4 6.42 -4.32 26.89
N GLY A 5 5.10 -4.42 27.07
CA GLY A 5 4.21 -3.27 26.89
C GLY A 5 3.64 -3.13 25.47
N LYS A 6 4.20 -3.82 24.49
CA LYS A 6 3.85 -3.72 23.06
C LYS A 6 3.01 -4.91 22.62
N MET A 7 2.07 -4.65 21.73
CA MET A 7 1.36 -5.73 21.04
C MET A 7 2.29 -6.34 20.01
N VAL A 8 2.46 -7.65 20.07
CA VAL A 8 3.21 -8.43 19.08
C VAL A 8 2.26 -9.28 18.26
N ALA A 9 2.63 -9.50 16.99
CA ALA A 9 1.91 -10.40 16.11
C ALA A 9 1.91 -11.83 16.66
N VAL A 10 0.81 -12.55 16.46
CA VAL A 10 0.72 -13.97 16.80
C VAL A 10 1.43 -14.76 15.70
N SER A 11 2.34 -15.66 16.08
CA SER A 11 3.05 -16.55 15.15
C SER A 11 2.97 -18.00 15.64
N PRO A 12 2.54 -18.96 14.79
CA PRO A 12 2.01 -18.75 13.44
C PRO A 12 0.68 -17.98 13.45
N PRO A 13 0.29 -17.33 12.34
CA PRO A 13 -0.98 -16.62 12.24
C PRO A 13 -2.16 -17.54 12.54
N ASP A 14 -3.15 -17.05 13.31
CA ASP A 14 -4.42 -17.75 13.50
C ASP A 14 -5.41 -17.45 12.36
N THR A 15 -6.64 -17.97 12.45
CA THR A 15 -7.73 -17.70 11.49
C THR A 15 -8.44 -16.37 11.75
N GLY A 16 -7.94 -15.55 12.67
CA GLY A 16 -8.46 -14.24 12.98
C GLY A 16 -8.09 -13.19 11.93
N TYR A 17 -8.35 -11.93 12.28
CA TYR A 17 -7.90 -10.80 11.47
C TYR A 17 -6.41 -10.53 11.70
N ARG A 18 -5.71 -10.24 10.61
CA ARG A 18 -4.29 -9.90 10.61
C ARG A 18 -4.02 -8.79 9.60
N LEU A 19 -2.82 -8.22 9.62
CA LEU A 19 -2.34 -7.47 8.47
C LEU A 19 -2.12 -8.42 7.28
N PRO A 20 -2.35 -7.97 6.04
CA PRO A 20 -1.94 -8.73 4.86
C PRO A 20 -0.42 -8.88 4.86
N THR A 21 0.09 -9.95 4.26
CA THR A 21 1.50 -9.98 3.87
C THR A 21 1.75 -8.98 2.75
N GLU A 22 3.00 -8.56 2.55
CA GLU A 22 3.38 -7.70 1.43
C GLU A 22 2.95 -8.34 0.10
N ALA A 23 3.11 -9.67 -0.02
CA ALA A 23 2.73 -10.40 -1.23
C ALA A 23 1.22 -10.41 -1.46
N GLU A 24 0.41 -10.61 -0.42
CA GLU A 24 -1.05 -10.54 -0.51
C GLU A 24 -1.53 -9.14 -0.89
N TRP A 25 -0.97 -8.11 -0.25
CA TRP A 25 -1.27 -6.72 -0.57
C TRP A 25 -0.94 -6.39 -2.02
N ALA A 26 0.27 -6.76 -2.46
CA ALA A 26 0.73 -6.54 -3.83
C ALA A 26 -0.10 -7.32 -4.85
N PHE A 27 -0.53 -8.54 -4.49
CA PHE A 27 -1.42 -9.34 -5.32
C PHE A 27 -2.78 -8.65 -5.50
N ALA A 28 -3.39 -8.17 -4.40
CA ALA A 28 -4.66 -7.43 -4.45
C ALA A 28 -4.57 -6.19 -5.33
N GLN A 29 -3.50 -5.38 -5.20
CA GLN A 29 -3.30 -4.17 -6.00
C GLN A 29 -3.08 -4.47 -7.49
N ARG A 30 -2.46 -5.60 -7.83
CA ARG A 30 -2.09 -5.95 -9.21
C ARG A 30 -3.19 -6.64 -10.01
N MET A 31 -4.34 -6.90 -9.40
CA MET A 31 -5.45 -7.54 -10.11
C MET A 31 -5.91 -6.67 -11.28
N THR A 32 -5.96 -7.27 -12.47
CA THR A 32 -6.44 -6.68 -13.72
C THR A 32 -7.27 -7.72 -14.46
N ASP A 33 -8.22 -7.29 -15.30
CA ASP A 33 -9.17 -8.19 -15.97
C ASP A 33 -8.50 -9.28 -16.84
N ASN A 34 -7.28 -9.03 -17.32
CA ASN A 34 -6.55 -9.91 -18.24
C ASN A 34 -5.15 -10.30 -17.73
N GLY A 35 -4.83 -10.02 -16.45
CA GLY A 35 -3.50 -10.26 -15.89
C GLY A 35 -2.40 -9.35 -16.46
N ALA A 36 -2.77 -8.23 -17.10
CA ALA A 36 -1.82 -7.21 -17.53
C ALA A 36 -1.00 -6.70 -16.35
N ARG A 37 0.28 -6.41 -16.64
CA ARG A 37 1.21 -5.80 -15.70
C ARG A 37 1.31 -4.32 -16.00
N HIS A 38 0.71 -3.50 -15.14
CA HIS A 38 0.81 -2.05 -15.22
C HIS A 38 1.91 -1.50 -14.32
N MET A 39 2.42 -0.34 -14.70
CA MET A 39 3.36 0.44 -13.92
C MET A 39 2.69 1.10 -12.70
N TYR A 40 1.48 1.61 -12.87
CA TYR A 40 0.66 2.27 -11.86
C TYR A 40 -0.68 1.54 -11.67
N PRO A 41 -1.38 1.75 -10.53
CA PRO A 41 -2.70 1.18 -10.28
C PRO A 41 -3.73 1.41 -11.40
N TRP A 42 -3.65 2.55 -12.09
CA TRP A 42 -4.56 2.96 -13.16
C TRP A 42 -4.03 2.71 -14.57
N GLY A 43 -2.90 2.01 -14.72
CA GLY A 43 -2.27 1.76 -16.03
C GLY A 43 -0.85 2.30 -16.11
N ASP A 44 -0.43 2.69 -17.30
CA ASP A 44 0.97 3.08 -17.59
C ASP A 44 1.16 4.57 -17.85
N ALA A 45 0.06 5.33 -17.93
CA ALA A 45 0.07 6.76 -18.22
C ALA A 45 0.18 7.59 -16.94
N LEU A 46 0.80 8.76 -17.09
CA LEU A 46 0.80 9.86 -16.11
C LEU A 46 0.28 11.14 -16.78
N PRO A 47 -0.35 12.06 -16.02
CA PRO A 47 -0.76 11.93 -14.61
C PRO A 47 -1.85 10.85 -14.41
N PRO A 48 -2.24 10.52 -13.16
CA PRO A 48 -3.38 9.64 -12.91
C PRO A 48 -4.65 10.13 -13.63
N ASN A 49 -5.51 9.20 -14.03
CA ASN A 49 -6.83 9.56 -14.57
C ASN A 49 -7.76 9.98 -13.43
N ASP A 50 -8.80 10.76 -13.71
CA ASP A 50 -9.87 11.07 -12.74
C ASP A 50 -10.37 9.78 -12.05
N GLY A 51 -10.54 9.83 -10.74
CA GLY A 51 -10.99 8.66 -9.96
C GLY A 51 -9.90 7.66 -9.58
N SER A 52 -8.64 7.83 -9.99
CA SER A 52 -7.56 6.85 -9.75
C SER A 52 -7.12 6.68 -8.29
N GLY A 53 -7.39 7.65 -7.41
CA GLY A 53 -7.01 7.61 -6.00
C GLY A 53 -6.82 9.01 -5.41
N ASN A 54 -6.33 9.09 -4.18
CA ASN A 54 -5.99 10.35 -3.53
C ASN A 54 -4.48 10.47 -3.33
N PHE A 55 -3.91 11.56 -3.83
CA PHE A 55 -2.46 11.78 -3.92
C PHE A 55 -2.12 13.22 -3.58
N ALA A 56 -0.83 13.55 -3.50
CA ALA A 56 -0.43 14.94 -3.39
C ALA A 56 -0.64 15.63 -4.73
N ASP A 57 -1.75 16.34 -4.88
CA ASP A 57 -2.19 16.91 -6.15
C ASP A 57 -2.44 18.43 -6.06
N VAL A 58 -3.07 19.03 -7.08
CA VAL A 58 -3.27 20.48 -7.10
C VAL A 58 -4.13 21.00 -5.94
N SER A 59 -4.97 20.17 -5.33
CA SER A 59 -5.77 20.51 -4.14
C SER A 59 -4.90 20.61 -2.88
N ALA A 60 -3.83 19.80 -2.81
CA ALA A 60 -2.86 19.77 -1.70
C ALA A 60 -1.76 20.85 -1.78
N ARG A 61 -1.69 21.64 -2.86
CA ARG A 61 -0.62 22.63 -3.11
C ARG A 61 -0.43 23.68 -2.00
N SER A 62 -1.47 23.95 -1.20
CA SER A 62 -1.37 24.90 -0.09
C SER A 62 -0.64 24.36 1.14
N VAL A 63 -0.46 23.03 1.23
CA VAL A 63 0.11 22.34 2.39
C VAL A 63 1.28 21.42 2.05
N LEU A 64 1.47 21.03 0.78
CA LEU A 64 2.58 20.20 0.31
C LEU A 64 3.46 20.94 -0.71
N SER A 65 4.76 20.66 -0.68
CA SER A 65 5.75 21.30 -1.55
C SER A 65 5.78 20.73 -2.97
N THR A 66 5.42 19.46 -3.12
CA THR A 66 5.43 18.74 -4.40
C THR A 66 4.03 18.20 -4.64
N VAL A 67 3.51 18.39 -5.84
CA VAL A 67 2.19 17.93 -6.24
C VAL A 67 2.19 17.38 -7.67
N ILE A 68 1.26 16.49 -7.96
CA ILE A 68 0.97 15.98 -9.31
C ILE A 68 0.23 17.08 -10.07
N GLU A 69 0.90 17.66 -11.05
CA GLU A 69 0.30 18.65 -11.93
C GLU A 69 -0.75 18.02 -12.86
N ASN A 70 -1.82 18.76 -13.14
CA ASN A 70 -2.96 18.33 -13.97
C ASN A 70 -3.72 17.11 -13.42
N TYR A 71 -3.68 16.90 -12.10
CA TYR A 71 -4.53 15.96 -11.37
C TYR A 71 -5.22 16.68 -10.21
N ASP A 72 -6.52 16.43 -10.01
CA ASP A 72 -7.33 17.09 -8.98
C ASP A 72 -8.44 16.16 -8.44
N ASP A 73 -8.12 15.45 -7.36
CA ASP A 73 -8.93 14.54 -6.58
C ASP A 73 -9.86 15.24 -5.59
N LYS A 74 -9.72 16.57 -5.40
CA LYS A 74 -10.53 17.45 -4.53
C LYS A 74 -10.30 17.32 -3.02
N TYR A 75 -9.29 16.57 -2.57
CA TYR A 75 -9.00 16.35 -1.16
C TYR A 75 -7.63 16.90 -0.75
N LEU A 76 -7.64 17.93 0.09
CA LEU A 76 -6.44 18.54 0.67
C LEU A 76 -5.56 17.53 1.45
N ALA A 77 -6.17 16.48 2.00
CA ALA A 77 -5.55 15.43 2.78
C ALA A 77 -6.28 14.10 2.53
N THR A 78 -6.45 13.25 3.54
CA THR A 78 -7.19 11.98 3.40
C THR A 78 -8.62 12.18 2.88
N ALA A 79 -9.04 11.25 2.03
CA ALA A 79 -10.41 11.12 1.57
C ALA A 79 -11.18 10.04 2.37
N PRO A 80 -12.52 10.07 2.39
CA PRO A 80 -13.33 8.96 2.90
C PRO A 80 -12.96 7.65 2.19
N VAL A 81 -12.84 6.57 2.96
CA VAL A 81 -12.56 5.23 2.41
C VAL A 81 -13.66 4.84 1.41
N GLY A 82 -13.26 4.34 0.24
CA GLY A 82 -14.15 3.91 -0.83
C GLY A 82 -14.67 5.04 -1.71
N HIS A 83 -14.05 6.22 -1.66
CA HIS A 83 -14.46 7.36 -2.50
C HIS A 83 -14.08 7.17 -3.97
N PHE A 84 -12.88 6.65 -4.23
CA PHE A 84 -12.33 6.48 -5.58
C PHE A 84 -12.75 5.17 -6.21
N ASP A 85 -12.38 4.96 -7.48
CA ASP A 85 -12.74 3.74 -8.18
C ASP A 85 -12.05 2.52 -7.55
N ALA A 86 -12.82 1.46 -7.32
CA ALA A 86 -12.27 0.17 -6.94
C ALA A 86 -11.52 -0.46 -8.11
N ASN A 87 -10.50 -1.26 -7.81
CA ASN A 87 -9.90 -2.13 -8.81
C ASN A 87 -10.87 -3.26 -9.22
N VAL A 88 -10.47 -4.09 -10.19
CA VAL A 88 -11.31 -5.17 -10.75
C VAL A 88 -11.78 -6.20 -9.73
N ALA A 89 -11.14 -6.26 -8.56
CA ALA A 89 -11.49 -7.17 -7.47
C ALA A 89 -12.30 -6.50 -6.35
N GLY A 90 -12.69 -5.24 -6.53
CA GLY A 90 -13.49 -4.49 -5.56
C GLY A 90 -12.67 -3.88 -4.41
N TYR A 91 -11.34 -3.84 -4.51
CA TYR A 91 -10.52 -3.17 -3.51
C TYR A 91 -10.44 -1.67 -3.81
N TYR A 92 -10.78 -0.88 -2.81
CA TYR A 92 -10.67 0.57 -2.81
C TYR A 92 -9.35 1.03 -2.21
N ASP A 93 -8.90 2.21 -2.63
CA ASP A 93 -7.83 3.00 -2.03
C ASP A 93 -6.50 2.25 -1.81
N LEU A 94 -6.22 1.20 -2.60
CA LEU A 94 -4.88 0.58 -2.58
C LEU A 94 -3.85 1.48 -3.28
N ALA A 95 -4.31 2.34 -4.20
CA ALA A 95 -3.46 3.20 -4.99
C ALA A 95 -2.91 4.39 -4.19
N GLY A 96 -3.72 4.98 -3.32
CA GLY A 96 -3.46 6.23 -2.60
C GLY A 96 -4.32 6.36 -1.35
N ASN A 97 -4.64 7.59 -0.94
CA ASN A 97 -5.25 7.95 0.34
C ASN A 97 -4.28 7.81 1.51
N VAL A 98 -4.05 6.60 2.02
CA VAL A 98 -3.02 6.35 3.03
C VAL A 98 -2.13 5.20 2.58
N ALA A 99 -0.83 5.33 2.83
CA ALA A 99 0.05 4.18 2.74
C ALA A 99 -0.34 3.17 3.82
N GLU A 100 -0.01 1.90 3.65
CA GLU A 100 -0.52 0.85 4.52
C GLU A 100 0.57 -0.06 5.07
N TRP A 101 0.55 -0.26 6.38
CA TRP A 101 1.34 -1.30 7.03
C TRP A 101 0.99 -2.69 6.51
N THR A 102 2.02 -3.52 6.29
CA THR A 102 1.86 -4.96 6.07
C THR A 102 2.53 -5.76 7.20
N HIS A 103 2.28 -7.06 7.24
CA HIS A 103 2.84 -7.95 8.26
C HIS A 103 4.38 -8.00 8.21
N ASP A 104 4.94 -8.10 7.00
CA ASP A 104 6.35 -8.39 6.75
C ASP A 104 7.31 -7.38 7.39
N TYR A 105 8.43 -7.90 7.91
CA TYR A 105 9.60 -7.08 8.17
C TYR A 105 10.25 -6.65 6.85
N TYR A 106 10.71 -5.41 6.79
CA TYR A 106 11.41 -4.88 5.64
C TYR A 106 12.83 -5.46 5.57
N SER A 107 13.18 -5.97 4.39
CA SER A 107 14.55 -6.33 4.03
C SER A 107 14.89 -5.72 2.68
N ALA A 108 16.09 -5.15 2.56
CA ALA A 108 16.61 -4.65 1.30
C ALA A 108 17.09 -5.78 0.38
N ASP A 109 17.36 -6.97 0.94
CA ASP A 109 17.75 -8.12 0.15
C ASP A 109 16.53 -8.60 -0.66
N PRO A 110 16.65 -8.66 -2.00
CA PRO A 110 15.58 -9.19 -2.81
C PRO A 110 15.34 -10.65 -2.40
N LEU A 111 14.06 -11.03 -2.27
CA LEU A 111 13.67 -12.45 -2.30
C LEU A 111 14.45 -13.12 -3.43
N THR A 112 15.17 -14.20 -3.12
CA THR A 112 16.14 -14.84 -4.02
C THR A 112 15.58 -14.92 -5.43
N VAL A 113 16.16 -14.12 -6.35
CA VAL A 113 15.66 -14.00 -7.71
C VAL A 113 15.65 -15.38 -8.36
N GLY A 114 14.48 -15.80 -8.84
CA GLY A 114 14.28 -17.10 -9.48
C GLY A 114 13.79 -18.23 -8.56
N GLN A 115 13.58 -17.97 -7.27
CA GLN A 115 12.96 -18.94 -6.36
C GLN A 115 11.48 -18.63 -6.14
N LEU A 116 10.61 -19.55 -6.57
CA LEU A 116 9.19 -19.49 -6.23
C LEU A 116 9.03 -19.72 -4.72
N THR A 117 8.40 -18.77 -4.04
CA THR A 117 8.01 -18.90 -2.63
C THR A 117 6.48 -18.96 -2.57
N VAL A 118 5.95 -19.93 -1.84
CA VAL A 118 4.51 -20.10 -1.61
C VAL A 118 4.16 -19.40 -0.30
N ASP A 119 3.17 -18.52 -0.34
CA ASP A 119 2.68 -17.73 0.81
C ASP A 119 3.79 -17.10 1.66
N PRO A 120 4.63 -16.21 1.07
CA PRO A 120 5.73 -15.59 1.80
C PRO A 120 5.22 -14.66 2.92
N PHE A 121 5.84 -14.77 4.09
CA PHE A 121 5.59 -13.94 5.28
C PHE A 121 6.68 -12.90 5.56
N GLY A 122 7.68 -12.81 4.67
CA GLY A 122 8.88 -12.02 4.85
C GLY A 122 9.88 -12.66 5.83
N PRO A 123 10.93 -11.92 6.21
CA PRO A 123 11.88 -12.35 7.23
C PRO A 123 11.22 -12.59 8.60
N ALA A 124 11.83 -13.44 9.43
CA ALA A 124 11.32 -13.76 10.77
C ALA A 124 11.51 -12.63 11.78
N ASP A 125 12.50 -11.75 11.55
CA ASP A 125 12.82 -10.58 12.37
C ASP A 125 13.22 -9.38 11.49
N GLY A 126 13.24 -8.20 12.10
CA GLY A 126 13.64 -6.96 11.46
C GLY A 126 13.42 -5.75 12.35
N GLU A 127 13.99 -4.62 11.95
CA GLU A 127 13.84 -3.34 12.65
C GLU A 127 12.60 -2.55 12.20
N TYR A 128 12.25 -2.68 10.92
CA TYR A 128 11.17 -1.95 10.27
C TYR A 128 10.16 -2.90 9.65
N HIS A 129 8.90 -2.50 9.62
CA HIS A 129 7.86 -3.17 8.85
C HIS A 129 7.71 -2.55 7.47
N VAL A 130 7.25 -3.35 6.53
CA VAL A 130 6.96 -2.91 5.17
C VAL A 130 5.73 -2.01 5.15
N VAL A 131 5.84 -0.94 4.36
CA VAL A 131 4.73 -0.05 4.01
C VAL A 131 4.50 -0.12 2.51
N ARG A 132 3.23 -0.24 2.10
CA ARG A 132 2.81 -0.39 0.71
C ARG A 132 1.84 0.72 0.30
N GLY A 133 1.76 0.94 -1.00
CA GLY A 133 0.87 1.96 -1.59
C GLY A 133 1.44 3.36 -1.46
N SER A 134 0.78 4.30 -2.13
CA SER A 134 1.03 5.72 -1.99
C SER A 134 0.08 6.31 -0.95
N SER A 135 0.28 7.57 -0.58
CA SER A 135 -0.62 8.32 0.29
C SER A 135 -1.04 9.64 -0.35
N TRP A 136 -1.93 10.38 0.32
CA TRP A 136 -2.30 11.75 -0.02
C TRP A 136 -1.11 12.73 -0.02
N THR A 137 0.05 12.31 0.50
CA THR A 137 1.29 13.10 0.43
C THR A 137 2.25 12.67 -0.70
N SER A 138 1.94 11.61 -1.45
CA SER A 138 2.80 11.09 -2.51
C SER A 138 2.57 11.80 -3.84
N ALA A 139 3.65 12.28 -4.46
CA ALA A 139 3.63 12.90 -5.79
C ALA A 139 4.75 12.39 -6.71
N GLU A 140 5.78 11.74 -6.15
CA GLU A 140 6.93 11.32 -6.93
C GLU A 140 6.61 10.10 -7.78
N ILE A 141 7.09 10.08 -9.03
CA ILE A 141 6.81 9.00 -10.00
C ILE A 141 7.18 7.61 -9.46
N SER A 142 8.19 7.52 -8.58
CA SER A 142 8.57 6.25 -7.95
C SER A 142 7.56 5.77 -6.91
N GLU A 143 6.92 6.70 -6.18
CA GLU A 143 5.97 6.42 -5.09
C GLU A 143 4.64 5.90 -5.62
N LEU A 144 4.24 6.34 -6.81
CA LEU A 144 2.97 6.00 -7.45
C LEU A 144 2.92 4.58 -8.04
N ARG A 145 4.06 3.89 -8.13
CA ARG A 145 4.17 2.59 -8.81
C ARG A 145 3.50 1.48 -8.01
N VAL A 146 2.92 0.50 -8.69
CA VAL A 146 2.44 -0.74 -8.05
C VAL A 146 3.55 -1.54 -7.34
N SER A 147 4.80 -1.30 -7.72
CA SER A 147 5.98 -1.92 -7.11
C SER A 147 6.57 -1.11 -5.96
N TYR A 148 6.09 0.11 -5.72
CA TYR A 148 6.62 0.96 -4.66
C TYR A 148 6.50 0.26 -3.31
N ARG A 149 7.54 0.44 -2.50
CA ARG A 149 7.70 -0.14 -1.18
C ARG A 149 8.46 0.85 -0.34
N ASP A 150 7.90 1.15 0.82
CA ASP A 150 8.50 1.96 1.86
C ASP A 150 8.63 1.12 3.15
N TYR A 151 9.16 1.70 4.21
CA TYR A 151 9.29 1.06 5.50
C TYR A 151 9.18 2.04 6.66
N GLY A 152 8.92 1.50 7.84
CA GLY A 152 8.96 2.28 9.07
C GLY A 152 8.76 1.42 10.31
N SER A 153 8.84 2.07 11.47
CA SER A 153 8.55 1.47 12.78
C SER A 153 7.63 2.34 13.64
N ASP A 154 7.35 3.56 13.19
CA ASP A 154 6.59 4.58 13.91
C ASP A 154 5.35 5.04 13.13
N PRO A 155 4.28 5.46 13.80
CA PRO A 155 3.09 5.99 13.15
C PRO A 155 3.39 7.28 12.37
N ARG A 156 2.74 7.43 11.21
CA ARG A 156 2.77 8.66 10.40
C ARG A 156 1.33 9.13 10.13
N HIS A 157 1.16 10.41 9.78
CA HIS A 157 -0.16 11.01 9.55
C HIS A 157 -0.79 10.59 8.21
N ASP A 158 0.00 9.97 7.33
CA ASP A 158 -0.37 9.49 6.01
C ASP A 158 -0.36 7.95 5.92
N LEU A 159 -0.25 7.28 7.08
CA LEU A 159 -0.05 5.83 7.19
C LEU A 159 -1.17 5.18 8.00
N GLY A 160 -1.89 4.28 7.34
CA GLY A 160 -2.95 3.45 7.90
C GLY A 160 -2.66 1.97 7.77
N PHE A 161 -3.73 1.17 7.72
CA PHE A 161 -3.65 -0.27 7.49
C PHE A 161 -5.01 -0.80 7.06
N ARG A 162 -5.01 -1.99 6.45
CA ARG A 162 -6.20 -2.81 6.25
C ARG A 162 -6.01 -4.20 6.85
N LEU A 163 -7.11 -4.88 7.08
CA LEU A 163 -7.11 -6.23 7.64
C LEU A 163 -7.36 -7.27 6.53
N ALA A 164 -6.66 -8.38 6.65
CA ALA A 164 -6.88 -9.62 5.93
C ALA A 164 -7.30 -10.72 6.92
N ARG A 165 -7.85 -11.81 6.40
CA ARG A 165 -8.12 -13.04 7.15
C ARG A 165 -8.08 -14.22 6.19
N TYR A 166 -7.82 -15.41 6.71
CA TYR A 166 -7.96 -16.63 5.93
C TYR A 166 -9.43 -16.92 5.58
N LEU A 167 -9.65 -17.55 4.45
CA LEU A 167 -10.94 -18.16 4.12
C LEU A 167 -11.07 -19.45 4.93
N GLU A 168 -12.19 -19.63 5.62
CA GLU A 168 -12.54 -20.87 6.35
C GLU A 168 -12.76 -22.05 5.39
#